data_AF-A0A2M8QBV4-F1
#
_entry.id   AF-A0A2M8QBV4-F1
#
_cell.length_a   1.000
_cell.length_b   1.000
_cell.length_c   1.000
_cell.angle_alpha   90.00
_cell.angle_beta   90.00
_cell.angle_gamma   90.00
#
_symmetry.space_group_name_H-M   'P 1'
#
loop_
_entity.id
_entity.type
_entity.pdbx_description
1 polymer ?
#
loop_
_entity_poly.entity_id
_entity_poly.type
_entity_poly.pdbx_seq_one_letter_code
_entity_poly.pdbx_strand_id
1 'polypeptide(L)' 'MKTTGICPKCGSDVIARVAGQQDETSIIVDWGGYFTSAPVARYVCCTCGDIESDVEFPEDLGRIRRKFRLDTPQDEVEVP' A
#
# COMPACT_ATOMS: atom_id res chain seq x y z
N MET A 1 5.29 -0.57 -11.62
CA MET A 1 6.57 0.14 -11.42
C MET A 1 7.38 -0.47 -10.30
N LYS A 2 6.82 -0.67 -9.10
CA LYS A 2 7.51 -1.27 -7.94
C LYS A 2 8.11 -2.65 -8.25
N THR A 3 7.30 -3.54 -8.83
CA THR A 3 7.68 -4.94 -9.08
C THR A 3 8.55 -5.11 -10.32
N THR A 4 8.20 -4.42 -11.41
CA THR A 4 8.82 -4.63 -12.72
C THR A 4 9.96 -3.66 -13.03
N GLY A 5 10.03 -2.52 -12.33
CA GLY A 5 10.90 -1.40 -12.72
C GLY A 5 10.46 -0.70 -14.01
N ILE A 6 9.29 -1.04 -14.56
CA ILE A 6 8.78 -0.53 -15.85
C ILE A 6 7.44 0.16 -15.67
N CYS A 7 7.23 1.27 -16.36
CA CYS A 7 5.95 1.97 -16.45
C CYS A 7 4.95 1.16 -17.28
N PRO A 8 3.80 0.75 -16.73
CA PRO A 8 2.81 -0.05 -17.44
C PRO A 8 2.12 0.72 -18.57
N LYS A 9 2.12 2.07 -18.50
CA LYS A 9 1.47 2.95 -19.47
C LYS A 9 2.30 3.18 -20.74
N CYS A 10 3.61 3.36 -20.61
CA CYS A 10 4.48 3.75 -21.73
C CYS A 10 5.70 2.84 -21.97
N GLY A 11 5.95 1.87 -21.09
CA GLY A 11 7.08 0.95 -21.20
C GLY A 11 8.44 1.52 -20.78
N SER A 12 8.52 2.79 -20.35
CA SER A 12 9.76 3.40 -19.87
C SER A 12 10.22 2.82 -18.53
N ASP A 13 11.54 2.72 -18.35
CA ASP A 13 12.23 2.33 -17.12
C ASP A 13 12.75 3.55 -16.31
N VAL A 14 12.55 4.77 -16.82
CA VAL A 14 12.96 6.00 -16.14
C VAL A 14 11.93 6.34 -15.06
N ILE A 15 12.15 5.81 -13.86
CA ILE A 15 11.21 5.88 -12.74
C ILE A 15 11.87 6.47 -11.51
N ALA A 16 11.23 7.47 -10.89
CA ALA A 16 11.61 8.00 -9.59
C ALA A 16 10.77 7.36 -8.49
N ARG A 17 11.42 6.92 -7.40
CA ARG A 17 10.74 6.46 -6.18
C ARG A 17 10.72 7.59 -5.14
N VAL A 18 9.52 7.93 -4.69
CA VAL A 18 9.28 8.81 -3.55
C VAL A 18 8.88 7.94 -2.36
N ALA A 19 9.71 7.92 -1.32
CA ALA A 19 9.42 7.16 -0.11
C ALA A 19 8.14 7.68 0.56
N GLY A 20 7.37 6.78 1.18
CA GLY A 20 6.25 7.19 1.99
C GLY A 20 6.73 7.87 3.27
N GLN A 21 5.99 8.89 3.71
CA GLN A 21 6.17 9.47 5.03
C GLN A 21 4.87 9.26 5.81
N GLN A 22 4.97 9.13 7.15
CA GLN A 22 3.79 8.89 7.99
C GLN A 22 2.75 10.00 7.89
N ASP A 23 3.14 11.22 7.51
CA ASP A 23 2.31 12.40 7.75
C ASP A 23 1.62 12.94 6.49
N GLU A 24 2.20 12.72 5.30
CA GLU A 24 1.71 13.33 4.05
C GLU A 24 1.16 12.33 3.03
N THR A 25 1.59 11.07 3.10
CA THR A 25 1.30 10.08 2.06
C THR A 25 0.77 8.78 2.64
N SER A 26 0.27 8.79 3.87
CA SER A 26 -0.14 7.58 4.56
C SER A 26 -1.64 7.30 4.45
N ILE A 27 -2.00 6.04 4.68
CA ILE A 27 -3.37 5.61 4.90
C ILE A 27 -3.58 5.50 6.41
N ILE A 28 -4.57 6.21 6.96
CA ILE A 28 -4.89 6.12 8.39
C ILE A 28 -5.55 4.76 8.65
N VAL A 29 -4.94 3.95 9.50
CA VAL A 29 -5.44 2.63 9.93
C VAL A 29 -5.57 2.58 11.44
N ASP A 30 -6.52 1.79 11.94
CA ASP A 30 -6.72 1.58 13.38
C ASP A 30 -5.86 0.39 13.85
N TRP A 31 -5.19 0.56 14.98
CA TRP A 31 -4.48 -0.49 15.70
C TRP A 31 -5.09 -0.68 17.09
N GLY A 32 -6.20 -1.41 17.16
CA GLY A 32 -6.80 -1.82 18.43
C GLY A 32 -7.10 -0.66 19.38
N GLY A 33 -7.60 0.46 18.85
CA GLY A 33 -7.95 1.65 19.63
C GLY A 33 -6.98 2.83 19.49
N TYR A 34 -5.90 2.68 18.72
CA TYR A 34 -4.96 3.76 18.38
C TYR A 34 -4.96 4.05 16.88
N PHE A 35 -4.96 5.33 16.50
CA PHE A 35 -4.75 5.72 15.11
C PHE A 35 -3.26 5.60 14.76
N THR A 36 -2.96 4.79 13.75
CA THR A 36 -1.63 4.68 13.16
C THR A 36 -1.73 4.92 11.65
N SER A 37 -0.58 5.10 11.02
CA SER A 37 -0.46 5.50 9.61
C SER A 37 0.32 4.44 8.85
N ALA A 38 -0.25 3.91 7.77
CA ALA A 38 0.44 3.03 6.83
C ALA A 38 1.10 3.89 5.73
N PRO A 39 2.44 4.04 5.68
CA PRO A 39 3.10 4.87 4.67
C PRO A 39 2.86 4.33 3.25
N VAL A 40 2.63 5.24 2.29
CA VAL A 40 2.50 4.90 0.87
C VAL A 40 3.65 5.54 0.10
N ALA A 41 4.44 4.70 -0.54
CA ALA A 41 5.46 5.11 -1.48
C ALA A 41 4.84 5.36 -2.86
N ARG A 42 5.43 6.27 -3.63
CA ARG A 42 4.99 6.54 -5.02
C ARG A 42 6.13 6.31 -5.99
N TYR A 43 5.80 5.71 -7.12
CA TYR A 43 6.69 5.51 -8.25
C TYR A 43 6.17 6.38 -9.39
N VAL A 44 7.00 7.31 -9.84
CA VAL A 44 6.65 8.29 -10.88
C VAL A 44 7.45 7.96 -12.13
N CYS A 45 6.76 7.72 -13.25
CA CYS A 45 7.41 7.62 -14.55
C CYS A 45 7.81 9.01 -15.03
N CYS A 46 9.12 9.26 -15.12
CA CYS A 46 9.65 10.56 -15.56
C CYS A 46 9.50 10.80 -17.06
N THR A 47 9.02 9.81 -17.83
CA THR A 47 8.77 9.94 -19.26
C THR A 47 7.34 10.39 -19.57
N CYS A 48 6.34 9.78 -18.94
CA CYS A 48 4.92 10.01 -19.28
C CYS A 48 4.07 10.54 -18.12
N GLY A 49 4.66 10.74 -16.93
CA GLY A 49 4.00 11.28 -15.75
C GLY A 49 3.06 10.30 -15.03
N ASP A 50 3.04 9.02 -15.41
CA ASP A 50 2.25 8.00 -14.73
C ASP A 50 2.74 7.79 -13.29
N ILE A 51 1.82 7.53 -12.36
CA ILE A 51 2.13 7.37 -10.93
C ILE A 51 1.50 6.08 -10.41
N GLU A 52 2.34 5.22 -9.84
CA GLU A 52 1.93 4.04 -9.08
C GLU A 52 2.13 4.31 -7.58
N SER A 53 1.14 3.96 -6.75
CA SER A 53 1.20 4.14 -5.29
C SER A 53 1.10 2.79 -4.59
N ASP A 54 2.01 2.54 -3.66
CA ASP A 54 2.15 1.25 -2.98
C ASP A 54 2.29 1.45 -1.47
N VAL A 55 1.55 0.65 -0.70
CA VAL A 55 1.78 0.53 0.75
C VAL A 55 3.20 0.00 0.96
N GLU A 56 3.95 0.69 1.83
CA GLU A 56 5.38 0.48 1.98
C GLU A 56 5.69 -0.83 2.71
N PHE A 57 4.91 -1.15 3.75
CA PHE A 57 5.11 -2.32 4.60
C PHE A 57 4.00 -3.36 4.43
N PRO A 58 4.32 -4.65 4.20
CA PRO A 58 3.31 -5.71 4.05
C PRO A 58 2.41 -5.89 5.27
N GLU A 59 2.90 -5.65 6.49
CA GLU A 59 2.14 -5.80 7.73
C GLU A 59 0.95 -4.82 7.79
N ASP A 60 1.10 -3.65 7.17
CA ASP A 60 0.04 -2.66 7.07
C ASP A 60 -1.12 -3.12 6.18
N LEU A 61 -0.89 -4.01 5.22
CA LEU A 61 -1.96 -4.57 4.40
C LEU A 61 -2.96 -5.37 5.24
N GLY A 62 -2.51 -6.08 6.27
CA GLY A 62 -3.40 -6.77 7.21
C GLY A 62 -4.26 -5.78 8.02
N ARG A 63 -3.68 -4.65 8.41
CA ARG A 63 -4.40 -3.57 9.11
C ARG A 63 -5.46 -2.94 8.21
N ILE A 64 -5.12 -2.70 6.94
CA ILE A 64 -6.03 -2.17 5.92
C ILE A 64 -7.19 -3.15 5.70
N ARG A 65 -6.90 -4.45 5.52
CA ARG A 65 -7.95 -5.48 5.36
C ARG A 65 -8.93 -5.49 6.53
N ARG A 66 -8.42 -5.45 7.76
CA ARG A 66 -9.25 -5.39 8.97
C ARG A 66 -10.08 -4.10 9.03
N LYS A 67 -9.47 -2.93 8.77
CA LYS A 67 -10.15 -1.63 8.79
C LYS A 67 -11.35 -1.60 7.82
N PHE A 68 -11.16 -2.15 6.63
CA PHE A 68 -12.20 -2.19 5.59
C PHE A 68 -13.04 -3.48 5.62
N ARG A 69 -12.88 -4.34 6.63
CA ARG A 69 -13.60 -5.61 6.79
C ARG A 69 -13.52 -6.51 5.55
N LEU A 70 -12.35 -6.55 4.92
CA LEU A 70 -12.06 -7.39 3.75
C LEU A 70 -11.63 -8.80 4.14
N ASP A 71 -11.26 -9.00 5.41
CA ASP A 71 -11.13 -10.33 5.99
C ASP A 71 -12.55 -10.83 6.29
N THR A 72 -12.99 -11.86 5.58
CA THR A 72 -14.21 -12.60 5.93
C THR A 72 -14.08 -13.04 7.39
N PRO A 73 -15.12 -12.93 8.24
CA PRO A 73 -15.12 -13.63 9.51
C PRO A 73 -14.76 -15.08 9.23
N GLN A 74 -13.61 -15.54 9.74
CA GLN A 74 -13.44 -16.97 9.91
C GLN A 74 -14.39 -17.31 11.04
N ASP A 75 -15.64 -17.60 10.69
CA ASP A 75 -16.53 -18.32 11.59
C ASP A 75 -15.74 -19.52 12.09
N GLU A 76 -15.47 -19.48 13.39
CA GLU A 76 -15.25 -20.59 14.30
C GLU A 76 -15.04 -21.93 13.57
N VAL A 77 -13.80 -22.24 13.20
CA VAL A 77 -13.43 -23.65 13.10
C VAL A 77 -13.31 -24.16 14.53
N GLU A 78 -14.46 -24.40 15.16
CA GLU A 78 -14.57 -25.34 16.27
C GLU A 78 -14.12 -26.68 15.71
N VAL A 79 -12.86 -27.03 15.99
CA VAL A 79 -12.36 -28.37 15.74
C VAL A 79 -12.92 -29.27 16.86
N PRO A 80 -13.67 -30.34 16.52
CA PRO A 80 -14.20 -31.28 17.51
C PRO A 80 -13.11 -32.09 18.23
#